data_AF-A0A8H3HQV5-F1
#
_entry.id   AF-A0A8H3HQV5-F1
#
_cell.length_a   1.000
_cell.length_b   1.000
_cell.length_c   1.000
_cell.angle_alpha   90.00
_cell.angle_beta   90.00
_cell.angle_gamma   90.00
#
_symmetry.space_group_name_H-M   'P 1'
#
loop_
_entity.id
_entity.type
_entity.pdbx_description
1 polymer ?
#
loop_
_entity_poly.entity_id
_entity_poly.type
_entity_poly.pdbx_seq_one_letter_code
_entity_poly.pdbx_strand_id
1 'polypeptide(L)'
;MLALAQKSHPVWGRPLDQYAHAYQLSAFRKNVHGATPRLLAILAAKQIGRYSDRTDMPDSIDVSEQVTISTLEAVLKMAEDVDTYKTFLSPRLIGGCITLMQTVKVSGKTSPFSYEYGYLCFRILLFSLGMQMLSGGNDLELTMQNMITSPDIETPLVFSSHVARVVEVQTDRAVEGFDCDYILGWGPASNQPVVSPEQARALLEIVWSDRANFLKALMSAYTPALSGLLFLLWRYVVLDGARANPPAPNTDLIQLVMEIYSRCLLVATSDQTAALFGVSDELGVLIFTLGQRIGAFAHTEDSQIIFEACIRRLAPSDTRIYAPPNAILVTGLLGFLALCPAPGLDEAHLSVFNAAVERFWSELTSNKKTPTLLIEGIGLLLKHPRLLLQANSRTDVHGQSIKTQVLESLVKHDLFDLVAAVLLRLDPNAEEKTTAFHTNTTFLQSVTATFEAIGDSLTPSLLESFRGYATNWLKVEHQIITLGLCMDLSHDRKASQKRERHFGECNDAWLLLARVLQLDLNAEPTGCKFTRCQDPIVIVGLDRRGLGYACSKCKAVSYCSVQCQTGD
;
A
#
# COMPACT_ATOMS: atom_id res chain seq x y z
N MET A 1 30.70 -2.02 -11.10
CA MET A 1 31.35 -0.70 -10.90
C MET A 1 31.31 -0.39 -9.42
N LEU A 2 32.48 -0.31 -8.77
CA LEU A 2 32.59 0.11 -7.37
C LEU A 2 32.14 1.58 -7.28
N ALA A 3 31.00 1.83 -6.64
CA ALA A 3 30.54 3.20 -6.36
C ALA A 3 31.60 3.89 -5.51
N LEU A 4 32.23 4.94 -6.04
CA LEU A 4 33.09 5.83 -5.26
C LEU A 4 32.24 6.35 -4.10
N ALA A 5 32.59 5.97 -2.87
CA ALA A 5 31.93 6.47 -1.67
C ALA A 5 31.96 7.99 -1.70
N GLN A 6 30.80 8.61 -1.92
CA GLN A 6 30.68 10.05 -2.05
C GLN A 6 31.11 10.68 -0.71
N LYS A 7 32.11 11.55 -0.75
CA LYS A 7 32.68 12.18 0.46
C LYS A 7 31.62 13.06 1.12
N SER A 8 31.57 13.09 2.46
CA SER A 8 30.65 13.95 3.21
C SER A 8 30.81 15.42 2.81
N HIS A 9 29.69 16.10 2.61
CA HIS A 9 29.66 17.53 2.31
C HIS A 9 30.06 18.31 3.57
N PRO A 10 30.93 19.34 3.47
CA PRO A 10 31.43 20.06 4.64
C PRO A 10 30.33 20.73 5.48
N VAL A 11 29.22 21.11 4.84
CA VAL A 11 28.09 21.79 5.49
C VAL A 11 26.90 20.86 5.72
N TRP A 12 26.58 20.01 4.73
CA TRP A 12 25.35 19.21 4.74
C TRP A 12 25.56 17.80 5.27
N GLY A 13 26.81 17.41 5.50
CA GLY A 13 27.18 16.15 6.13
C GLY A 13 27.14 14.97 5.19
N ARG A 14 26.73 13.82 5.73
CA ARG A 14 26.73 12.56 5.01
C ARG A 14 25.68 12.56 3.89
N PRO A 15 25.97 11.95 2.73
CA PRO A 15 24.97 11.69 1.70
C PRO A 15 23.98 10.59 2.13
N LEU A 16 22.83 10.51 1.46
CA LEU A 16 21.73 9.57 1.71
C LEU A 16 22.16 8.14 2.02
N ASP A 17 22.98 7.55 1.14
CA ASP A 17 23.43 6.16 1.26
C ASP A 17 24.28 5.90 2.53
N GLN A 18 24.77 6.95 3.18
CA GLN A 18 25.60 6.86 4.38
C GLN A 18 24.86 7.23 5.67
N TYR A 19 23.91 8.16 5.62
CA TYR A 19 23.25 8.62 6.85
C TYR A 19 22.04 7.77 7.24
N ALA A 20 21.32 7.19 6.28
CA ALA A 20 20.00 6.62 6.55
C ALA A 20 20.02 5.52 7.63
N HIS A 21 21.06 4.67 7.60
CA HIS A 21 21.26 3.60 8.58
C HIS A 21 21.44 4.12 10.02
N ALA A 22 21.95 5.34 10.22
CA ALA A 22 22.13 5.93 11.54
C ALA A 22 20.80 6.32 12.21
N TYR A 23 19.70 6.36 11.45
CA TYR A 23 18.39 6.84 11.89
C TYR A 23 17.30 5.76 11.82
N GLN A 24 17.68 4.49 11.79
CA GLN A 24 16.76 3.37 11.94
C GLN A 24 16.14 3.34 13.34
N LEU A 25 14.99 2.68 13.49
CA LEU A 25 14.31 2.58 14.79
C LEU A 25 15.21 1.91 15.84
N SER A 26 15.98 0.89 15.44
CA SER A 26 16.94 0.17 16.28
C SER A 26 18.10 1.04 16.81
N ALA A 27 18.35 2.19 16.18
CA ALA A 27 19.36 3.14 16.64
C ALA A 27 18.85 3.99 17.83
N PHE A 28 17.53 4.09 18.04
CA PHE A 28 16.98 4.80 19.19
C PHE A 28 17.26 4.04 20.48
N ARG A 29 17.90 4.72 21.42
CA ARG A 29 18.12 4.22 22.77
C ARG A 29 17.39 5.15 23.73
N LYS A 30 16.51 4.60 24.57
CA LYS A 30 15.92 5.37 25.67
C LYS A 30 17.05 5.83 26.58
N ASN A 31 17.22 7.14 26.66
CA ASN A 31 18.28 7.77 27.42
C ASN A 31 17.65 8.84 28.31
N VAL A 32 18.09 8.94 29.56
CA VAL A 32 17.73 10.07 30.43
C VAL A 32 18.83 11.12 30.27
N HIS A 33 18.46 12.28 29.74
CA HIS A 33 19.43 13.35 29.48
C HIS A 33 19.62 14.21 30.72
N GLY A 34 20.88 14.50 31.07
CA GLY A 34 21.20 15.46 32.13
C GLY A 34 20.81 16.90 31.78
N ALA A 35 20.96 17.82 32.74
CA ALA A 35 20.59 19.23 32.56
C ALA A 35 21.31 19.92 31.40
N THR A 36 22.59 19.61 31.17
CA THR A 36 23.40 20.28 30.13
C THR A 36 22.97 19.91 28.71
N PRO A 37 22.83 18.63 28.32
CA PRO A 37 22.26 18.26 27.02
C PRO A 37 20.88 18.88 26.76
N ARG A 38 20.01 18.89 27.79
CA ARG A 38 18.67 19.50 27.70
C ARG A 38 18.75 21.01 27.41
N LEU A 39 19.62 21.74 28.11
CA LEU A 39 19.83 23.17 27.88
C LEU A 39 20.35 23.45 26.47
N LEU A 40 21.33 22.66 25.99
CA LEU A 40 21.88 22.80 24.65
C LEU A 40 20.81 22.57 23.58
N ALA A 41 19.97 21.54 23.74
CA ALA A 41 18.86 21.27 22.83
C ALA A 41 17.82 22.41 22.81
N ILE A 42 17.49 23.00 23.96
CA ILE A 42 16.57 24.15 24.03
C ILE A 42 17.17 25.38 23.31
N LEU A 43 18.46 25.64 23.49
CA LEU A 43 19.14 26.74 22.81
C LEU A 43 19.22 26.49 21.30
N ALA A 44 19.53 25.27 20.89
CA ALA A 44 19.54 24.83 19.49
C ALA A 44 18.15 24.97 18.85
N ALA A 45 17.10 24.52 19.54
CA ALA A 45 15.72 24.65 19.09
C ALA A 45 15.31 26.13 18.89
N LYS A 46 15.67 27.00 19.85
CA LYS A 46 15.46 28.45 19.72
C LYS A 46 16.24 29.03 18.55
N GLN A 47 17.46 28.55 18.30
CA GLN A 47 18.29 29.00 17.19
C GLN A 47 17.65 28.66 15.84
N ILE A 48 17.19 27.42 15.67
CA ILE A 48 16.44 26.98 14.47
C ILE A 48 15.18 27.84 14.29
N GLY A 49 14.43 28.07 15.37
CA GLY A 49 13.19 28.86 15.32
C GLY A 49 13.36 30.32 14.90
N ARG A 50 14.58 30.89 14.94
CA ARG A 50 14.85 32.25 14.44
C ARG A 50 14.69 32.40 12.93
N TYR A 51 14.75 31.28 12.19
CA TYR A 51 14.59 31.28 10.73
C TYR A 51 13.13 31.09 10.29
N SER A 52 12.19 30.89 11.22
CA SER A 52 10.76 30.63 10.93
C SER A 52 10.08 31.69 10.06
N ASP A 53 10.47 32.96 10.24
CA ASP A 53 9.83 34.11 9.59
C ASP A 53 10.63 34.56 8.34
N ARG A 54 11.70 33.84 7.98
CA ARG A 54 12.54 34.14 6.80
C ARG A 54 12.09 33.26 5.63
N THR A 55 11.06 33.71 4.93
CA THR A 55 10.60 33.12 3.67
C THR A 55 11.42 33.60 2.47
N ASP A 56 12.12 34.73 2.59
CA ASP A 56 13.01 35.27 1.56
C ASP A 56 14.41 34.66 1.68
N MET A 57 14.86 34.03 0.59
CA MET A 57 16.12 33.31 0.44
C MET A 57 17.34 34.15 0.88
N PRO A 58 17.92 33.92 2.07
CA PRO A 58 19.23 34.46 2.41
C PRO A 58 20.30 33.69 1.63
N ASP A 59 21.51 34.23 1.51
CA ASP A 59 22.66 33.47 1.02
C ASP A 59 22.76 32.14 1.80
N SER A 60 22.58 31.02 1.09
CA SER A 60 22.35 29.69 1.67
C SER A 60 23.47 29.18 2.57
N ILE A 61 24.66 29.79 2.44
CA ILE A 61 25.87 29.42 3.18
C ILE A 61 25.84 30.00 4.60
N ASP A 62 25.47 31.27 4.79
CA ASP A 62 25.51 31.92 6.12
C ASP A 62 24.50 31.30 7.11
N VAL A 63 23.34 30.86 6.62
CA VAL A 63 22.33 30.19 7.46
C VAL A 63 22.76 28.79 7.91
N SER A 64 23.36 28.02 7.00
CA SER A 64 23.79 26.64 7.28
C SER A 64 25.13 26.56 8.03
N GLU A 65 25.91 27.64 8.06
CA GLU A 65 27.06 27.78 8.95
C GLU A 65 26.64 28.05 10.40
N GLN A 66 25.51 28.72 10.62
CA GLN A 66 25.03 29.05 11.97
C GLN A 66 24.34 27.87 12.65
N VAL A 67 23.51 27.11 11.91
CA VAL A 67 22.89 25.87 12.41
C VAL A 67 23.68 24.69 11.83
N THR A 68 24.44 23.99 12.66
CA THR A 68 25.23 22.84 12.23
C THR A 68 24.47 21.52 12.40
N ILE A 69 24.98 20.43 11.82
CA ILE A 69 24.45 19.08 12.07
C ILE A 69 24.41 18.75 13.56
N SER A 70 25.45 19.14 14.31
CA SER A 70 25.50 18.91 15.77
C SER A 70 24.37 19.66 16.51
N THR A 71 23.98 20.84 16.02
CA THR A 71 22.83 21.61 16.53
C THR A 71 21.53 20.82 16.31
N LEU A 72 21.33 20.27 15.10
CA LEU A 72 20.14 19.49 14.76
C LEU A 72 20.09 18.17 15.56
N GLU A 73 21.21 17.45 15.64
CA GLU A 73 21.33 16.22 16.43
C GLU A 73 21.05 16.46 17.92
N ALA A 74 21.51 17.59 18.48
CA ALA A 74 21.23 17.94 19.88
C ALA A 74 19.73 18.08 20.14
N VAL A 75 18.98 18.68 19.22
CA VAL A 75 17.51 18.77 19.31
C VAL A 75 16.88 17.38 19.14
N LEU A 76 17.28 16.63 18.11
CA LEU A 76 16.67 15.34 17.79
C LEU A 76 16.88 14.30 18.90
N LYS A 77 18.03 14.32 19.59
CA LYS A 77 18.30 13.46 20.75
C LYS A 77 17.29 13.62 21.90
N MET A 78 16.57 14.73 21.96
CA MET A 78 15.49 14.90 22.94
C MET A 78 14.32 13.94 22.70
N ALA A 79 14.19 13.36 21.49
CA ALA A 79 13.21 12.30 21.25
C ALA A 79 13.55 10.96 21.96
N GLU A 80 14.74 10.85 22.58
CA GLU A 80 15.13 9.66 23.36
C GLU A 80 14.67 9.73 24.83
N ASP A 81 14.27 10.91 25.31
CA ASP A 81 13.91 11.19 26.70
C ASP A 81 12.52 11.82 26.78
N VAL A 82 11.57 11.08 27.37
CA VAL A 82 10.15 11.49 27.46
C VAL A 82 9.98 12.87 28.09
N ASP A 83 10.77 13.21 29.11
CA ASP A 83 10.68 14.50 29.80
C ASP A 83 11.00 15.68 28.89
N THR A 84 11.75 15.43 27.81
CA THR A 84 12.28 16.46 26.93
C THR A 84 11.49 16.63 25.64
N TYR A 85 10.46 15.80 25.40
CA TYR A 85 9.58 15.89 24.23
C TYR A 85 8.92 17.27 24.09
N LYS A 86 8.67 17.96 25.21
CA LYS A 86 8.13 19.33 25.22
C LYS A 86 9.03 20.35 24.51
N THR A 87 10.30 20.03 24.25
CA THR A 87 11.21 20.84 23.42
C THR A 87 10.67 21.05 21.99
N PHE A 88 9.89 20.10 21.48
CA PHE A 88 9.29 20.16 20.14
C PHE A 88 7.98 20.96 20.09
N LEU A 89 7.46 21.49 21.22
CA LEU A 89 6.24 22.29 21.27
C LEU A 89 6.39 23.74 20.75
N SER A 90 7.47 24.08 20.06
CA SER A 90 7.60 25.41 19.47
C SER A 90 7.13 25.42 18.01
N PRO A 91 6.05 26.13 17.64
CA PRO A 91 5.60 26.21 16.23
C PRO A 91 6.68 26.78 15.31
N ARG A 92 7.51 27.69 15.84
CA ARG A 92 8.65 28.27 15.11
C ARG A 92 9.69 27.24 14.66
N LEU A 93 9.76 26.08 15.30
CA LEU A 93 10.64 25.00 14.84
C LEU A 93 10.22 24.48 13.47
N ILE A 94 8.91 24.41 13.19
CA ILE A 94 8.40 23.92 11.91
C ILE A 94 8.85 24.84 10.79
N GLY A 95 8.56 26.14 10.91
CA GLY A 95 9.00 27.15 9.95
C GLY A 95 10.51 27.18 9.77
N GLY A 96 11.26 27.17 10.88
CA GLY A 96 12.72 27.15 10.84
C GLY A 96 13.27 25.94 10.08
N CYS A 97 12.74 24.74 10.34
CA CYS A 97 13.17 23.53 9.63
C CYS A 97 12.84 23.59 8.13
N ILE A 98 11.69 24.15 7.74
CA ILE A 98 11.33 24.35 6.33
C ILE A 98 12.36 25.24 5.63
N THR A 99 12.67 26.41 6.23
CA THR A 99 13.68 27.33 5.69
C THR A 99 15.06 26.68 5.60
N LEU A 100 15.47 25.91 6.62
CA LEU A 100 16.76 25.21 6.60
C LEU A 100 16.81 24.12 5.51
N MET A 101 15.73 23.38 5.27
CA MET A 101 15.67 22.39 4.18
C MET A 101 15.88 23.03 2.79
N GLN A 102 15.39 24.24 2.57
CA GLN A 102 15.57 24.97 1.31
C GLN A 102 17.04 25.35 1.02
N THR A 103 17.90 25.35 2.03
CA THR A 103 19.34 25.65 1.88
C THR A 103 20.12 24.50 1.23
N VAL A 104 19.61 23.27 1.29
CA VAL A 104 20.27 22.09 0.73
C VAL A 104 19.98 22.01 -0.76
N LYS A 105 20.99 22.31 -1.59
CA LYS A 105 20.84 22.37 -3.05
C LYS A 105 21.83 21.47 -3.78
N VAL A 106 21.31 20.55 -4.60
CA VAL A 106 22.11 19.72 -5.50
C VAL A 106 21.90 20.22 -6.92
N SER A 107 22.97 20.62 -7.59
CA SER A 107 22.93 21.17 -8.96
C SER A 107 21.90 22.31 -9.11
N GLY A 108 21.82 23.18 -8.09
CA GLY A 108 20.91 24.34 -8.07
C GLY A 108 19.46 24.04 -7.66
N LYS A 109 19.07 22.76 -7.50
CA LYS A 109 17.73 22.36 -7.09
C LYS A 109 17.68 21.99 -5.60
N THR A 110 16.62 22.38 -4.92
CA THR A 110 16.37 22.00 -3.51
C THR A 110 16.26 20.48 -3.41
N SER A 111 17.12 19.87 -2.58
CA SER A 111 17.19 18.42 -2.38
C SER A 111 17.61 18.07 -0.94
N PRO A 112 16.77 18.36 0.06
CA PRO A 112 17.11 18.15 1.46
C PRO A 112 17.32 16.69 1.83
N PHE A 113 16.71 15.74 1.12
CA PHE A 113 16.84 14.32 1.44
C PHE A 113 18.11 13.69 0.83
N SER A 114 18.82 14.40 -0.06
CA SER A 114 20.13 13.96 -0.54
C SER A 114 21.20 13.95 0.56
N TYR A 115 21.03 14.76 1.61
CA TYR A 115 22.01 14.92 2.68
C TYR A 115 21.39 14.88 4.07
N GLU A 116 22.20 14.47 5.03
CA GLU A 116 21.82 14.29 6.43
C GLU A 116 21.20 15.55 7.05
N TYR A 117 21.75 16.72 6.75
CA TYR A 117 21.27 17.99 7.27
C TYR A 117 19.78 18.24 7.00
N GLY A 118 19.35 18.07 5.75
CA GLY A 118 17.97 18.30 5.36
C GLY A 118 17.04 17.23 5.93
N TYR A 119 17.47 15.98 5.96
CA TYR A 119 16.73 14.89 6.60
C TYR A 119 16.51 15.14 8.11
N LEU A 120 17.55 15.59 8.84
CA LEU A 120 17.42 15.94 10.25
C LEU A 120 16.41 17.08 10.49
N CYS A 121 16.44 18.13 9.65
CA CYS A 121 15.45 19.19 9.68
C CYS A 121 14.03 18.64 9.49
N PHE A 122 13.84 17.75 8.52
CA PHE A 122 12.57 17.09 8.27
C PHE A 122 12.07 16.28 9.48
N ARG A 123 12.94 15.51 10.15
CA ARG A 123 12.55 14.74 11.34
C ARG A 123 12.14 15.64 12.51
N ILE A 124 12.91 16.70 12.78
CA ILE A 124 12.58 17.67 13.84
C ILE A 124 11.25 18.35 13.54
N LEU A 125 10.98 18.67 12.28
CA LEU A 125 9.70 19.19 11.82
C LEU A 125 8.57 18.22 12.16
N LEU A 126 8.70 16.92 11.86
CA LEU A 126 7.64 15.95 12.13
C LEU A 126 7.37 15.75 13.64
N PHE A 127 8.43 15.72 14.46
CA PHE A 127 8.26 15.71 15.91
C PHE A 127 7.54 16.98 16.40
N SER A 128 7.92 18.13 15.86
CA SER A 128 7.29 19.41 16.23
C SER A 128 5.83 19.44 15.80
N LEU A 129 5.52 19.08 14.57
CA LEU A 129 4.16 19.00 14.05
C LEU A 129 3.29 18.04 14.87
N GLY A 130 3.76 16.81 15.10
CA GLY A 130 3.01 15.83 15.89
C GLY A 130 2.77 16.29 17.33
N MET A 131 3.75 16.93 17.97
CA MET A 131 3.58 17.48 19.33
C MET A 131 2.55 18.62 19.38
N GLN A 132 2.50 19.48 18.36
CA GLN A 132 1.45 20.50 18.24
C GLN A 132 0.07 19.87 18.10
N MET A 133 -0.05 18.82 17.28
CA MET A 133 -1.32 18.11 17.10
C MET A 133 -1.79 17.46 18.40
N LEU A 134 -0.89 16.78 19.12
CA LEU A 134 -1.22 16.18 20.43
C LEU A 134 -1.63 17.24 21.45
N SER A 135 -0.96 18.40 21.46
CA SER A 135 -1.30 19.51 22.35
C SER A 135 -2.67 20.12 22.01
N GLY A 136 -3.00 20.24 20.72
CA GLY A 136 -4.31 20.72 20.29
C GLY A 136 -5.45 19.74 20.57
N GLY A 137 -5.15 18.43 20.64
CA GLY A 137 -6.10 17.36 20.89
C GLY A 137 -6.33 16.98 22.36
N ASN A 138 -5.68 17.65 23.32
CA ASN A 138 -5.62 17.25 24.75
C ASN A 138 -5.07 15.82 24.98
N ASP A 139 -4.30 15.31 24.01
CA ASP A 139 -3.78 13.94 24.00
C ASP A 139 -2.30 13.85 24.40
N LEU A 140 -1.67 15.00 24.62
CA LEU A 140 -0.24 15.10 24.94
C LEU A 140 0.10 14.39 26.25
N GLU A 141 -0.62 14.68 27.34
CA GLU A 141 -0.37 14.09 28.66
C GLU A 141 -0.53 12.58 28.64
N LEU A 142 -1.58 12.08 27.97
CA LEU A 142 -1.82 10.66 27.79
C LEU A 142 -0.69 9.99 27.00
N THR A 143 -0.22 10.64 25.93
CA THR A 143 0.90 10.16 25.12
C THR A 143 2.18 10.04 25.93
N MET A 144 2.53 11.10 26.69
CA MET A 144 3.70 11.09 27.57
C MET A 144 3.59 9.99 28.64
N GLN A 145 2.41 9.82 29.25
CA GLN A 145 2.18 8.75 30.22
C GLN A 145 2.39 7.36 29.60
N ASN A 146 1.88 7.12 28.38
CA ASN A 146 2.03 5.84 27.69
C ASN A 146 3.48 5.54 27.29
N MET A 147 4.26 6.56 26.97
CA MET A 147 5.71 6.41 26.72
C MET A 147 6.46 5.95 27.97
N ILE A 148 6.05 6.43 29.15
CA ILE A 148 6.63 6.06 30.45
C ILE A 148 6.22 4.63 30.82
N THR A 149 4.93 4.28 30.64
CA THR A 149 4.40 2.96 31.03
C THR A 149 4.72 1.84 30.04
N SER A 150 5.22 2.17 28.85
CA SER A 150 5.63 1.20 27.81
C SER A 150 7.15 1.19 27.63
N PRO A 151 7.95 0.76 28.63
CA PRO A 151 9.41 0.82 28.58
C PRO A 151 9.99 -0.02 27.43
N ASP A 152 9.33 -1.10 27.04
CA ASP A 152 9.80 -2.05 26.02
C ASP A 152 9.54 -1.60 24.57
N ILE A 153 8.82 -0.50 24.37
CA ILE A 153 8.51 0.07 23.06
C ILE A 153 9.31 1.36 22.86
N GLU A 154 9.96 1.53 21.71
CA GLU A 154 10.69 2.74 21.37
C GLU A 154 9.76 3.97 21.40
N THR A 155 10.17 5.03 22.12
CA THR A 155 9.36 6.24 22.33
C THR A 155 8.83 6.87 21.04
N PRO A 156 9.60 6.96 19.94
CA PRO A 156 9.10 7.48 18.68
C PRO A 156 7.93 6.68 18.08
N LEU A 157 7.85 5.37 18.33
CA LEU A 157 6.76 4.53 17.84
C LEU A 157 5.46 4.80 18.62
N VAL A 158 5.54 4.91 19.95
CA VAL A 158 4.41 5.33 20.79
C VAL A 158 3.93 6.72 20.38
N PHE A 159 4.87 7.67 20.21
CA PHE A 159 4.57 9.01 19.70
C PHE A 159 3.79 8.98 18.38
N SER A 160 4.33 8.25 17.40
CA SER A 160 3.75 8.13 16.06
C SER A 160 2.32 7.58 16.10
N SER A 161 2.08 6.53 16.90
CA SER A 161 0.76 5.92 17.05
C SER A 161 -0.27 6.90 17.64
N HIS A 162 0.13 7.70 18.63
CA HIS A 162 -0.76 8.71 19.21
C HIS A 162 -1.06 9.85 18.24
N VAL A 163 -0.08 10.29 17.44
CA VAL A 163 -0.33 11.28 16.37
C VAL A 163 -1.28 10.71 15.31
N ALA A 164 -1.09 9.45 14.91
CA ALA A 164 -2.00 8.78 13.97
C ALA A 164 -3.43 8.71 14.52
N ARG A 165 -3.63 8.34 15.79
CA ARG A 165 -4.96 8.34 16.40
C ARG A 165 -5.60 9.73 16.38
N VAL A 166 -4.83 10.78 16.66
CA VAL A 166 -5.35 12.15 16.57
C VAL A 166 -5.79 12.47 15.15
N VAL A 167 -4.98 12.14 14.14
CA VAL A 167 -5.33 12.32 12.73
C VAL A 167 -6.61 11.57 12.36
N GLU A 168 -6.74 10.31 12.77
CA GLU A 168 -7.93 9.47 12.56
C GLU A 168 -9.19 10.13 13.13
N VAL A 169 -9.14 10.58 14.39
CA VAL A 169 -10.25 11.32 15.01
C VAL A 169 -10.59 12.59 14.24
N GLN A 170 -9.59 13.32 13.74
CA GLN A 170 -9.84 14.54 12.97
C GLN A 170 -10.40 14.25 11.57
N THR A 171 -9.98 13.17 10.91
CA THR A 171 -10.56 12.75 9.63
C THR A 171 -12.01 12.32 9.81
N ASP A 172 -12.33 11.56 10.86
CA ASP A 172 -13.72 11.16 11.16
C ASP A 172 -14.60 12.39 11.42
N ARG A 173 -14.09 13.37 12.18
CA ARG A 173 -14.78 14.65 12.40
C ARG A 173 -15.02 15.42 11.10
N ALA A 174 -14.07 15.41 10.17
CA ALA A 174 -14.23 16.06 8.88
C ALA A 174 -15.35 15.40 8.04
N VAL A 175 -15.42 14.06 8.04
CA VAL A 175 -16.50 13.29 7.41
C VAL A 175 -17.88 13.69 7.98
N GLU A 176 -17.94 13.92 9.29
CA GLU A 176 -19.15 14.38 9.99
C GLU A 176 -19.44 15.88 9.79
N GLY A 177 -18.60 16.61 9.04
CA GLY A 177 -18.75 18.03 8.75
C GLY A 177 -18.31 18.96 9.89
N PHE A 178 -17.59 18.45 10.89
CA PHE A 178 -17.03 19.26 11.98
C PHE A 178 -15.71 19.92 11.57
N ASP A 179 -15.40 21.05 12.21
CA ASP A 179 -14.10 21.72 12.07
C ASP A 179 -12.97 20.83 12.62
N CYS A 180 -12.06 20.46 11.74
CA CYS A 180 -10.81 19.74 12.02
C CYS A 180 -9.56 20.61 11.83
N ASP A 181 -9.70 21.85 11.37
CA ASP A 181 -8.61 22.79 11.09
C ASP A 181 -8.07 23.47 12.36
N TYR A 182 -8.84 23.43 13.45
CA TYR A 182 -8.42 23.99 14.75
C TYR A 182 -7.09 23.39 15.25
N ILE A 183 -6.81 22.12 14.94
CA ILE A 183 -5.58 21.43 15.36
C ILE A 183 -4.32 21.98 14.68
N LEU A 184 -4.48 22.59 13.50
CA LEU A 184 -3.43 23.29 12.77
C LEU A 184 -3.42 24.80 13.07
N GLY A 185 -4.36 25.27 13.89
CA GLY A 185 -4.58 26.68 14.16
C GLY A 185 -5.11 27.46 12.96
N TRP A 186 -5.78 26.80 12.00
CA TRP A 186 -6.39 27.45 10.83
C TRP A 186 -7.88 27.80 11.02
N GLY A 187 -8.49 27.30 12.10
CA GLY A 187 -9.88 27.59 12.44
C GLY A 187 -10.13 29.06 12.85
N PRO A 188 -11.38 29.54 12.80
CA PRO A 188 -11.75 30.94 13.04
C PRO A 188 -11.47 31.43 14.47
N ALA A 189 -11.30 30.51 15.43
CA ALA A 189 -10.97 30.82 16.82
C ALA A 189 -9.45 30.90 17.08
N SER A 190 -8.62 30.66 16.07
CA SER A 190 -7.16 30.63 16.23
C SER A 190 -6.55 32.01 15.98
N ASN A 191 -5.76 32.48 16.95
CA ASN A 191 -5.02 33.73 16.82
C ASN A 191 -3.67 33.56 16.08
N GLN A 192 -3.12 32.34 16.03
CA GLN A 192 -1.86 32.04 15.35
C GLN A 192 -1.84 30.61 14.79
N PRO A 193 -1.57 30.42 13.49
CA PRO A 193 -1.47 29.10 12.90
C PRO A 193 -0.23 28.36 13.39
N VAL A 194 -0.34 27.04 13.57
CA VAL A 194 0.80 26.16 13.89
C VAL A 194 1.80 26.13 12.72
N VAL A 195 1.27 26.07 11.50
CA VAL A 195 2.01 26.15 10.24
C VAL A 195 1.30 27.16 9.36
N SER A 196 1.98 28.18 8.85
CA SER A 196 1.32 29.10 7.92
C SER A 196 1.00 28.41 6.59
N PRO A 197 -0.03 28.86 5.84
CA PRO A 197 -0.32 28.32 4.51
C PRO A 197 0.87 28.39 3.55
N GLU A 198 1.69 29.44 3.65
CA GLU A 198 2.90 29.64 2.86
C GLU A 198 3.98 28.61 3.23
N GLN A 199 4.11 28.29 4.52
CA GLN A 199 4.99 27.23 5.01
C GLN A 199 4.50 25.85 4.57
N ALA A 200 3.19 25.58 4.62
CA ALA A 200 2.61 24.32 4.13
C ALA A 200 2.85 24.13 2.63
N ARG A 201 2.68 25.20 1.84
CA ARG A 201 3.03 25.22 0.42
C ARG A 201 4.51 24.95 0.18
N ALA A 202 5.40 25.65 0.89
CA ALA A 202 6.84 25.46 0.75
C ALA A 202 7.27 24.02 1.11
N LEU A 203 6.68 23.44 2.16
CA LEU A 203 6.90 22.06 2.54
C LEU A 203 6.43 21.08 1.45
N LEU A 204 5.24 21.31 0.88
CA LEU A 204 4.74 20.52 -0.24
C LEU A 204 5.70 20.58 -1.43
N GLU A 205 6.12 21.78 -1.82
CA GLU A 205 7.06 21.99 -2.93
C GLU A 205 8.40 21.29 -2.69
N ILE A 206 8.92 21.32 -1.46
CA ILE A 206 10.15 20.61 -1.06
C ILE A 206 9.98 19.09 -1.21
N VAL A 207 8.94 18.52 -0.59
CA VAL A 207 8.70 17.07 -0.60
C VAL A 207 8.43 16.58 -2.02
N TRP A 208 7.67 17.32 -2.80
CA TRP A 208 7.38 16.99 -4.20
C TRP A 208 8.63 17.05 -5.09
N SER A 209 9.41 18.13 -4.98
CA SER A 209 10.59 18.36 -5.82
C SER A 209 11.69 17.32 -5.57
N ASP A 210 11.80 16.83 -4.34
CA ASP A 210 12.80 15.83 -3.93
C ASP A 210 12.17 14.46 -3.60
N ARG A 211 10.99 14.17 -4.18
CA ARG A 211 10.15 12.99 -3.85
C ARG A 211 10.84 11.62 -4.00
N ALA A 212 11.85 11.54 -4.87
CA ALA A 212 12.66 10.34 -5.04
C ALA A 212 13.58 10.09 -3.85
N ASN A 213 14.35 11.10 -3.44
CA ASN A 213 15.21 10.98 -2.27
C ASN A 213 14.38 10.95 -0.98
N PHE A 214 13.23 11.61 -0.95
CA PHE A 214 12.23 11.47 0.11
C PHE A 214 11.85 10.00 0.32
N LEU A 215 11.35 9.32 -0.72
CA LEU A 215 10.97 7.91 -0.61
C LEU A 215 12.16 7.02 -0.20
N LYS A 216 13.34 7.21 -0.82
CA LYS A 216 14.55 6.46 -0.44
C LYS A 216 14.95 6.65 1.02
N ALA A 217 14.88 7.89 1.53
CA ALA A 217 15.17 8.20 2.92
C ALA A 217 14.19 7.49 3.85
N LEU A 218 12.89 7.56 3.54
CA LEU A 218 11.85 6.89 4.34
C LEU A 218 11.93 5.36 4.29
N MET A 219 12.38 4.77 3.17
CA MET A 219 12.62 3.33 3.07
C MET A 219 13.80 2.84 3.92
N SER A 220 14.73 3.73 4.23
CA SER A 220 16.04 3.38 4.80
C SER A 220 16.20 3.81 6.26
N ALA A 221 15.36 4.72 6.73
CA ALA A 221 15.36 5.27 8.07
C ALA A 221 13.94 5.34 8.67
N TYR A 222 13.85 5.27 10.00
CA TYR A 222 12.56 5.36 10.67
C TYR A 222 12.11 6.82 10.80
N THR A 223 10.91 7.11 10.32
CA THR A 223 10.33 8.45 10.33
C THR A 223 8.98 8.44 11.04
N PRO A 224 8.86 9.06 12.23
CA PRO A 224 7.62 9.07 12.99
C PRO A 224 6.60 10.06 12.40
N ALA A 225 5.31 9.84 12.70
CA ALA A 225 4.24 10.83 12.50
C ALA A 225 4.07 11.33 11.05
N LEU A 226 4.25 10.45 10.05
CA LEU A 226 3.92 10.73 8.64
C LEU A 226 2.43 11.03 8.46
N SER A 227 1.55 10.44 9.27
CA SER A 227 0.12 10.77 9.30
C SER A 227 -0.13 12.26 9.51
N GLY A 228 0.61 12.90 10.42
CA GLY A 228 0.49 14.34 10.69
C GLY A 228 0.90 15.20 9.50
N LEU A 229 1.96 14.82 8.78
CA LEU A 229 2.36 15.48 7.53
C LEU A 229 1.25 15.40 6.49
N LEU A 230 0.71 14.20 6.25
CA LEU A 230 -0.31 14.00 5.23
C LEU A 230 -1.62 14.72 5.57
N PHE A 231 -1.99 14.74 6.86
CA PHE A 231 -3.10 15.55 7.34
C PHE A 231 -2.90 17.04 7.03
N LEU A 232 -1.73 17.61 7.37
CA LEU A 232 -1.39 19.00 7.05
C LEU A 232 -1.50 19.29 5.54
N LEU A 233 -0.95 18.42 4.69
CA LEU A 233 -0.98 18.60 3.24
C LEU A 233 -2.39 18.49 2.65
N TRP A 234 -3.20 17.55 3.12
CA TRP A 234 -4.60 17.43 2.73
C TRP A 234 -5.41 18.67 3.14
N ARG A 235 -5.27 19.11 4.40
CA ARG A 235 -5.96 20.33 4.85
C ARG A 235 -5.51 21.56 4.07
N TYR A 236 -4.24 21.63 3.68
CA TYR A 236 -3.74 22.73 2.83
C TYR A 236 -4.45 22.76 1.47
N VAL A 237 -4.69 21.60 0.84
CA VAL A 237 -5.46 21.51 -0.41
C VAL A 237 -6.87 22.08 -0.25
N VAL A 238 -7.55 21.72 0.84
CA VAL A 238 -8.90 22.21 1.14
C VAL A 238 -8.90 23.73 1.35
N LEU A 239 -7.93 24.23 2.11
CA LEU A 239 -7.77 25.66 2.38
C LEU A 239 -7.45 26.47 1.12
N ASP A 240 -6.56 25.97 0.26
CA ASP A 240 -6.21 26.60 -1.03
C ASP A 240 -7.46 26.72 -1.91
N GLY A 241 -8.23 25.64 -2.04
CA GLY A 241 -9.46 25.64 -2.82
C GLY A 241 -10.55 26.57 -2.25
N ALA A 242 -10.65 26.69 -0.93
CA ALA A 242 -11.57 27.63 -0.28
C ALA A 242 -11.19 29.10 -0.50
N ARG A 243 -9.89 29.39 -0.71
CA ARG A 243 -9.37 30.75 -0.97
C ARG A 243 -9.41 31.15 -2.44
N ALA A 244 -9.57 30.19 -3.35
CA ALA A 244 -9.72 30.47 -4.78
C ALA A 244 -10.97 31.33 -5.06
N ASN A 245 -10.94 32.08 -6.17
CA ASN A 245 -12.06 32.89 -6.62
C ASN A 245 -12.44 32.53 -8.08
N PRO A 246 -13.55 31.79 -8.31
CA PRO A 246 -14.47 31.23 -7.31
C PRO A 246 -13.85 30.08 -6.50
N PRO A 247 -14.39 29.75 -5.31
CA PRO A 247 -13.93 28.62 -4.51
C PRO A 247 -14.04 27.32 -5.29
N ALA A 248 -12.91 26.66 -5.50
CA ALA A 248 -12.81 25.43 -6.28
C ALA A 248 -11.54 24.67 -5.89
N PRO A 249 -11.60 23.34 -5.73
CA PRO A 249 -10.40 22.54 -5.47
C PRO A 249 -9.37 22.66 -6.61
N ASN A 250 -8.11 22.81 -6.26
CA ASN A 250 -7.00 22.82 -7.20
C ASN A 250 -6.60 21.38 -7.56
N THR A 251 -6.92 20.95 -8.78
CA THR A 251 -6.73 19.57 -9.25
C THR A 251 -5.26 19.17 -9.30
N ASP A 252 -4.38 20.09 -9.70
CA ASP A 252 -2.95 19.84 -9.77
C ASP A 252 -2.41 19.62 -8.36
N LEU A 253 -2.84 20.46 -7.41
CA LEU A 253 -2.46 20.34 -6.01
C LEU A 253 -2.91 19.01 -5.38
N ILE A 254 -4.14 18.57 -5.69
CA ILE A 254 -4.65 17.26 -5.26
C ILE A 254 -3.76 16.14 -5.80
N GLN A 255 -3.39 16.18 -7.08
CA GLN A 255 -2.53 15.15 -7.68
C GLN A 255 -1.15 15.08 -7.02
N LEU A 256 -0.54 16.23 -6.71
CA LEU A 256 0.74 16.30 -6.01
C LEU A 256 0.65 15.64 -4.63
N VAL A 257 -0.39 15.97 -3.85
CA VAL A 257 -0.60 15.42 -2.51
C VAL A 257 -0.92 13.91 -2.58
N MET A 258 -1.69 13.46 -3.57
CA MET A 258 -1.99 12.04 -3.77
C MET A 258 -0.76 11.21 -4.09
N GLU A 259 0.18 11.71 -4.89
CA GLU A 259 1.44 10.99 -5.13
C GLU A 259 2.29 10.93 -3.85
N ILE A 260 2.39 12.03 -3.09
CA ILE A 260 3.12 12.04 -1.80
C ILE A 260 2.47 11.08 -0.81
N TYR A 261 1.14 11.09 -0.71
CA TYR A 261 0.36 10.14 0.07
C TYR A 261 0.73 8.70 -0.28
N SER A 262 0.70 8.38 -1.58
CA SER A 262 0.96 7.02 -2.05
C SER A 262 2.40 6.58 -1.76
N ARG A 263 3.37 7.50 -1.87
CA ARG A 263 4.76 7.27 -1.48
C ARG A 263 4.90 7.02 0.02
N CYS A 264 4.20 7.78 0.86
CA CYS A 264 4.16 7.56 2.30
C CYS A 264 3.50 6.21 2.65
N LEU A 265 2.45 5.80 1.94
CA LEU A 265 1.75 4.52 2.17
C LEU A 265 2.68 3.31 2.00
N LEU A 266 3.66 3.39 1.10
CA LEU A 266 4.67 2.35 0.88
C LEU A 266 5.60 2.11 2.07
N VAL A 267 5.78 3.12 2.93
CA VAL A 267 6.81 3.13 3.99
C VAL A 267 6.25 3.41 5.38
N ALA A 268 4.96 3.75 5.47
CA ALA A 268 4.27 3.99 6.72
C ALA A 268 4.19 2.71 7.57
N THR A 269 4.41 2.90 8.87
CA THR A 269 4.29 1.84 9.86
C THR A 269 2.83 1.48 10.11
N SER A 270 2.57 0.30 10.65
CA SER A 270 1.20 -0.21 10.78
C SER A 270 0.32 0.63 11.69
N ASP A 271 0.89 1.26 12.72
CA ASP A 271 0.19 2.19 13.61
C ASP A 271 -0.35 3.44 12.90
N GLN A 272 0.18 3.78 11.72
CA GLN A 272 -0.23 4.96 10.97
C GLN A 272 -1.23 4.64 9.85
N THR A 273 -1.42 3.36 9.52
CA THR A 273 -2.13 2.95 8.30
C THR A 273 -3.60 3.38 8.30
N ALA A 274 -4.31 3.27 9.43
CA ALA A 274 -5.72 3.70 9.54
C ALA A 274 -5.88 5.21 9.29
N ALA A 275 -5.07 6.03 9.96
CA ALA A 275 -5.06 7.48 9.78
C ALA A 275 -4.75 7.90 8.33
N LEU A 276 -3.84 7.17 7.66
CA LEU A 276 -3.54 7.39 6.25
C LEU A 276 -4.75 7.10 5.37
N PHE A 277 -5.50 6.03 5.63
CA PHE A 277 -6.72 5.75 4.89
C PHE A 277 -7.79 6.82 5.09
N GLY A 278 -7.99 7.32 6.32
CA GLY A 278 -8.92 8.43 6.57
C GLY A 278 -8.58 9.67 5.72
N VAL A 279 -7.30 10.02 5.60
CA VAL A 279 -6.86 11.13 4.72
C VAL A 279 -7.09 10.81 3.23
N SER A 280 -6.86 9.56 2.82
CA SER A 280 -7.05 9.13 1.43
C SER A 280 -8.50 9.15 1.01
N ASP A 281 -9.41 8.74 1.88
CA ASP A 281 -10.85 8.71 1.59
C ASP A 281 -11.35 10.13 1.31
N GLU A 282 -10.92 11.09 2.12
CA GLU A 282 -11.24 12.51 1.94
C GLU A 282 -10.62 13.12 0.67
N LEU A 283 -9.36 12.78 0.36
CA LEU A 283 -8.76 13.16 -0.92
C LEU A 283 -9.51 12.53 -2.11
N GLY A 284 -9.99 11.29 -1.96
CA GLY A 284 -10.81 10.58 -2.93
C GLY A 284 -12.16 11.26 -3.18
N VAL A 285 -12.82 11.76 -2.13
CA VAL A 285 -14.05 12.56 -2.24
C VAL A 285 -13.80 13.80 -3.10
N LEU A 286 -12.71 14.55 -2.87
CA LEU A 286 -12.38 15.72 -3.67
C LEU A 286 -12.23 15.39 -5.16
N ILE A 287 -11.54 14.29 -5.48
CA ILE A 287 -11.36 13.83 -6.87
C ILE A 287 -12.70 13.44 -7.50
N PHE A 288 -13.52 12.69 -6.76
CA PHE A 288 -14.82 12.23 -7.22
C PHE A 288 -15.77 13.40 -7.49
N THR A 289 -15.83 14.39 -6.60
CA THR A 289 -16.66 15.60 -6.78
C THR A 289 -16.29 16.38 -8.04
N LEU A 290 -15.01 16.37 -8.42
CA LEU A 290 -14.53 17.03 -9.64
C LEU A 290 -14.81 16.22 -10.92
N GLY A 291 -15.30 14.98 -10.80
CA GLY A 291 -15.51 14.08 -11.93
C GLY A 291 -14.21 13.73 -12.68
N GLN A 292 -13.05 13.94 -12.05
CA GLN A 292 -11.76 13.74 -12.67
C GLN A 292 -11.22 12.34 -12.38
N ARG A 293 -10.43 11.83 -13.33
CA ARG A 293 -9.60 10.63 -13.10
C ARG A 293 -8.20 11.10 -12.76
N ILE A 294 -7.57 10.44 -11.78
CA ILE A 294 -6.15 10.62 -11.51
C ILE A 294 -5.40 10.18 -12.77
N GLY A 295 -4.67 11.13 -13.37
CA GLY A 295 -3.79 10.82 -14.50
C GLY A 295 -2.64 9.92 -14.06
N ALA A 296 -2.01 9.22 -15.01
CA ALA A 296 -0.75 8.55 -14.71
C ALA A 296 0.27 9.58 -14.21
N PHE A 297 1.02 9.23 -13.17
CA PHE A 297 2.12 10.06 -12.72
C PHE A 297 3.20 10.10 -13.81
N ALA A 298 3.81 11.26 -14.01
CA ALA A 298 4.87 11.40 -14.99
C ALA A 298 5.95 10.34 -14.71
N HIS A 299 6.47 9.69 -15.76
CA HIS A 299 7.53 8.69 -15.60
C HIS A 299 8.66 9.28 -14.75
N THR A 300 8.83 8.75 -13.57
CA THR A 300 9.85 9.20 -12.65
C THR A 300 11.06 8.28 -12.78
N GLU A 301 12.25 8.87 -12.78
CA GLU A 301 13.53 8.15 -12.75
C GLU A 301 13.64 7.21 -11.53
N ASP A 302 12.73 7.34 -10.56
CA ASP A 302 12.68 6.56 -9.33
C ASP A 302 11.62 5.45 -9.31
N SER A 303 11.03 5.10 -10.46
CA SER A 303 10.07 4.00 -10.56
C SER A 303 10.60 2.71 -9.93
N GLN A 304 11.88 2.38 -10.12
CA GLN A 304 12.50 1.21 -9.49
C GLN A 304 12.38 1.25 -7.94
N ILE A 305 12.61 2.41 -7.32
CA ILE A 305 12.51 2.56 -5.86
C ILE A 305 11.06 2.40 -5.39
N ILE A 306 10.08 2.87 -6.17
CA ILE A 306 8.66 2.67 -5.87
C ILE A 306 8.32 1.17 -5.83
N PHE A 307 8.78 0.40 -6.82
CA PHE A 307 8.56 -1.05 -6.86
C PHE A 307 9.28 -1.76 -5.71
N GLU A 308 10.53 -1.40 -5.43
CA GLU A 308 11.28 -1.95 -4.28
C GLU A 308 10.58 -1.66 -2.94
N ALA A 309 10.06 -0.44 -2.75
CA ALA A 309 9.27 -0.09 -1.58
C ALA A 309 8.00 -0.93 -1.47
N CYS A 310 7.30 -1.13 -2.59
CA CYS A 310 6.08 -1.94 -2.64
C CYS A 310 6.37 -3.39 -2.27
N ILE A 311 7.40 -4.00 -2.83
CA ILE A 311 7.83 -5.37 -2.51
C ILE A 311 8.14 -5.50 -1.02
N ARG A 312 8.89 -4.56 -0.44
CA ARG A 312 9.19 -4.54 1.01
C ARG A 312 7.93 -4.40 1.85
N ARG A 313 6.94 -3.61 1.41
CA ARG A 313 5.68 -3.43 2.14
C ARG A 313 4.78 -4.65 2.05
N LEU A 314 4.75 -5.32 0.90
CA LEU A 314 4.02 -6.57 0.67
C LEU A 314 4.66 -7.75 1.40
N ALA A 315 5.97 -7.77 1.60
CA ALA A 315 6.67 -8.81 2.33
C ALA A 315 7.59 -8.21 3.41
N PRO A 316 7.01 -7.64 4.49
CA PRO A 316 7.81 -6.94 5.50
C PRO A 316 8.72 -7.91 6.25
N SER A 317 9.99 -7.55 6.38
CA SER A 317 10.97 -8.34 7.16
C SER A 317 10.82 -8.11 8.67
N ASP A 318 10.37 -6.93 9.09
CA ASP A 318 10.10 -6.59 10.49
C ASP A 318 8.60 -6.47 10.72
N THR A 319 7.97 -7.57 11.13
CA THR A 319 6.52 -7.63 11.38
C THR A 319 6.09 -6.91 12.65
N ARG A 320 7.02 -6.47 13.51
CA ARG A 320 6.71 -5.68 14.71
C ARG A 320 6.30 -4.26 14.33
N ILE A 321 6.97 -3.70 13.32
CA ILE A 321 6.74 -2.32 12.84
C ILE A 321 5.76 -2.32 11.66
N TYR A 322 5.89 -3.32 10.78
CA TYR A 322 5.11 -3.45 9.56
C TYR A 322 4.33 -4.76 9.62
N ALA A 323 3.12 -4.70 10.19
CA ALA A 323 2.17 -5.79 10.07
C ALA A 323 1.94 -6.12 8.57
N PRO A 324 1.73 -7.41 8.25
CA PRO A 324 1.36 -7.82 6.90
C PRO A 324 0.18 -6.99 6.37
N PRO A 325 0.25 -6.48 5.13
CA PRO A 325 -0.80 -5.63 4.60
C PRO A 325 -2.09 -6.43 4.40
N ASN A 326 -3.21 -5.87 4.86
CA ASN A 326 -4.54 -6.41 4.58
C ASN A 326 -4.96 -6.13 3.13
N ALA A 327 -6.11 -6.68 2.71
CA ALA A 327 -6.61 -6.48 1.35
C ALA A 327 -6.71 -5.00 0.94
N ILE A 328 -7.18 -4.13 1.84
CA ILE A 328 -7.36 -2.70 1.58
C ILE A 328 -6.03 -2.05 1.19
N LEU A 329 -4.98 -2.32 1.98
CA LEU A 329 -3.64 -1.81 1.71
C LEU A 329 -3.05 -2.40 0.44
N VAL A 330 -3.15 -3.71 0.21
CA VAL A 330 -2.67 -4.32 -1.04
C VAL A 330 -3.36 -3.68 -2.25
N THR A 331 -4.68 -3.50 -2.22
CA THR A 331 -5.46 -2.83 -3.27
C THR A 331 -4.98 -1.41 -3.51
N GLY A 332 -4.76 -0.61 -2.45
CA GLY A 332 -4.23 0.75 -2.56
C GLY A 332 -2.84 0.80 -3.19
N LEU A 333 -1.94 -0.11 -2.80
CA LEU A 333 -0.60 -0.21 -3.36
C LEU A 333 -0.61 -0.59 -4.85
N LEU A 334 -1.45 -1.55 -5.24
CA LEU A 334 -1.60 -1.94 -6.66
C LEU A 334 -2.22 -0.81 -7.49
N GLY A 335 -3.21 -0.10 -6.92
CA GLY A 335 -3.79 1.09 -7.53
C GLY A 335 -2.74 2.18 -7.79
N PHE A 336 -1.84 2.43 -6.84
CA PHE A 336 -0.73 3.35 -7.03
C PHE A 336 0.23 2.91 -8.14
N LEU A 337 0.63 1.63 -8.15
CA LEU A 337 1.53 1.12 -9.18
C LEU A 337 0.93 1.17 -10.58
N ALA A 338 -0.39 1.01 -10.72
CA ALA A 338 -1.08 1.19 -11.99
C ALA A 338 -0.98 2.62 -12.54
N LEU A 339 -0.69 3.61 -11.69
CA LEU A 339 -0.46 5.01 -12.06
C LEU A 339 1.01 5.33 -12.34
N CYS A 340 1.94 4.40 -12.08
CA CYS A 340 3.38 4.59 -12.28
C CYS A 340 3.86 3.88 -13.56
N PRO A 341 4.08 4.60 -14.67
CA PRO A 341 4.62 3.99 -15.88
C PRO A 341 6.06 3.53 -15.65
N ALA A 342 6.33 2.25 -15.88
CA ALA A 342 7.61 1.62 -15.52
C ALA A 342 8.15 0.72 -16.66
N PRO A 343 8.45 1.28 -17.84
CA PRO A 343 9.05 0.53 -18.95
C PRO A 343 10.41 -0.06 -18.55
N GLY A 344 10.63 -1.34 -18.86
CA GLY A 344 11.88 -2.03 -18.56
C GLY A 344 12.03 -2.49 -17.10
N LEU A 345 10.96 -2.41 -16.30
CA LEU A 345 10.92 -2.93 -14.93
C LEU A 345 10.08 -4.22 -14.82
N ASP A 346 10.05 -5.03 -15.88
CA ASP A 346 9.20 -6.23 -15.96
C ASP A 346 9.43 -7.21 -14.80
N GLU A 347 10.69 -7.44 -14.42
CA GLU A 347 11.04 -8.30 -13.27
C GLU A 347 10.52 -7.77 -11.93
N ALA A 348 10.55 -6.45 -11.75
CA ALA A 348 10.06 -5.79 -10.55
C ALA A 348 8.52 -5.87 -10.46
N HIS A 349 7.82 -5.71 -11.60
CA HIS A 349 6.38 -5.94 -11.66
C HIS A 349 6.01 -7.37 -11.33
N LEU A 350 6.75 -8.34 -11.86
CA LEU A 350 6.52 -9.75 -11.57
C LEU A 350 6.72 -10.05 -10.07
N SER A 351 7.74 -9.45 -9.46
CA SER A 351 8.01 -9.58 -8.03
C SER A 351 6.89 -8.99 -7.16
N VAL A 352 6.36 -7.81 -7.52
CA VAL A 352 5.19 -7.22 -6.86
C VAL A 352 3.98 -8.15 -7.02
N PHE A 353 3.71 -8.60 -8.24
CA PHE A 353 2.58 -9.47 -8.54
C PHE A 353 2.62 -10.73 -7.66
N ASN A 354 3.76 -11.42 -7.60
CA ASN A 354 3.94 -12.61 -6.78
C ASN A 354 3.69 -12.32 -5.29
N ALA A 355 4.31 -11.24 -4.77
CA ALA A 355 4.12 -10.86 -3.38
C ALA A 355 2.66 -10.52 -3.06
N ALA A 356 1.93 -9.91 -4.00
CA ALA A 356 0.52 -9.57 -3.82
C ALA A 356 -0.40 -10.81 -3.88
N VAL A 357 -0.13 -11.78 -4.77
CA VAL A 357 -0.86 -13.07 -4.82
C VAL A 357 -0.77 -13.79 -3.47
N GLU A 358 0.43 -13.92 -2.92
CA GLU A 358 0.65 -14.54 -1.59
C GLU A 358 -0.13 -13.83 -0.49
N ARG A 359 -0.22 -12.50 -0.54
CA ARG A 359 -0.97 -11.72 0.45
C ARG A 359 -2.48 -11.91 0.33
N PHE A 360 -3.00 -11.92 -0.88
CA PHE A 360 -4.43 -12.19 -1.07
C PHE A 360 -4.80 -13.62 -0.66
N TRP A 361 -3.94 -14.60 -0.90
CA TRP A 361 -4.13 -15.96 -0.38
C TRP A 361 -4.17 -15.99 1.15
N SER A 362 -3.21 -15.35 1.81
CA SER A 362 -3.17 -15.26 3.28
C SER A 362 -4.44 -14.61 3.84
N GLU A 363 -4.95 -13.57 3.19
CA GLU A 363 -6.16 -12.87 3.62
C GLU A 363 -7.43 -13.71 3.35
N LEU A 364 -7.51 -14.37 2.19
CA LEU A 364 -8.65 -15.18 1.77
C LEU A 364 -8.82 -16.45 2.64
N THR A 365 -7.71 -17.00 3.13
CA THR A 365 -7.68 -18.16 4.02
C THR A 365 -7.96 -17.79 5.48
N SER A 366 -7.53 -16.61 5.92
CA SER A 366 -7.74 -16.13 7.29
C SER A 366 -9.18 -15.66 7.55
N ASN A 367 -9.86 -15.13 6.54
CA ASN A 367 -11.19 -14.55 6.68
C ASN A 367 -12.32 -15.51 6.32
N LYS A 368 -13.30 -15.66 7.23
CA LYS A 368 -14.52 -16.47 7.00
C LYS A 368 -15.49 -15.85 6.00
N LYS A 369 -15.47 -14.52 5.84
CA LYS A 369 -16.23 -13.78 4.84
C LYS A 369 -15.26 -13.03 3.95
N THR A 370 -15.43 -13.12 2.64
CA THR A 370 -14.61 -12.41 1.66
C THR A 370 -15.05 -10.95 1.61
N PRO A 371 -14.22 -9.99 2.02
CA PRO A 371 -14.57 -8.59 1.91
C PRO A 371 -14.67 -8.17 0.44
N THR A 372 -15.58 -7.27 0.09
CA THR A 372 -15.70 -6.69 -1.27
C THR A 372 -14.36 -6.16 -1.78
N LEU A 373 -13.60 -5.48 -0.90
CA LEU A 373 -12.29 -4.91 -1.20
C LEU A 373 -11.22 -5.97 -1.54
N LEU A 374 -11.37 -7.21 -1.03
CA LEU A 374 -10.48 -8.32 -1.40
C LEU A 374 -10.74 -8.76 -2.85
N ILE A 375 -12.02 -8.83 -3.25
CA ILE A 375 -12.40 -9.17 -4.63
C ILE A 375 -11.92 -8.09 -5.60
N GLU A 376 -12.12 -6.82 -5.24
CA GLU A 376 -11.64 -5.67 -6.03
C GLU A 376 -10.12 -5.65 -6.14
N GLY A 377 -9.41 -5.93 -5.04
CA GLY A 377 -7.95 -6.04 -5.01
C GLY A 377 -7.42 -7.13 -5.94
N ILE A 378 -8.03 -8.31 -5.93
CA ILE A 378 -7.66 -9.41 -6.83
C ILE A 378 -8.02 -9.03 -8.29
N GLY A 379 -9.13 -8.35 -8.52
CA GLY A 379 -9.46 -7.79 -9.84
C GLY A 379 -8.40 -6.82 -10.36
N LEU A 380 -7.86 -5.94 -9.50
CA LEU A 380 -6.74 -5.07 -9.85
C LEU A 380 -5.45 -5.85 -10.09
N LEU A 381 -5.15 -6.86 -9.26
CA LEU A 381 -4.00 -7.73 -9.42
C LEU A 381 -3.95 -8.37 -10.81
N LEU A 382 -5.09 -8.86 -11.30
CA LEU A 382 -5.23 -9.50 -12.61
C LEU A 382 -4.86 -8.56 -13.78
N LYS A 383 -4.98 -7.24 -13.60
CA LYS A 383 -4.57 -6.28 -14.64
C LYS A 383 -3.05 -6.27 -14.86
N HIS A 384 -2.23 -6.61 -13.85
CA HIS A 384 -0.77 -6.59 -13.96
C HIS A 384 -0.21 -7.62 -14.95
N PRO A 385 -0.49 -8.94 -14.83
CA PRO A 385 0.00 -9.91 -15.80
C PRO A 385 -0.53 -9.60 -17.21
N ARG A 386 -1.77 -9.13 -17.34
CA ARG A 386 -2.32 -8.67 -18.62
C ARG A 386 -1.47 -7.58 -19.26
N LEU A 387 -1.13 -6.53 -18.50
CA LEU A 387 -0.30 -5.43 -19.00
C LEU A 387 1.11 -5.89 -19.38
N LEU A 388 1.72 -6.76 -18.58
CA LEU A 388 3.05 -7.33 -18.88
C LEU A 388 3.04 -8.15 -20.16
N LEU A 389 2.03 -9.01 -20.35
CA LEU A 389 1.88 -9.83 -21.56
C LEU A 389 1.67 -8.96 -22.81
N GLN A 390 0.82 -7.93 -22.70
CA GLN A 390 0.54 -7.00 -23.80
C GLN A 390 1.77 -6.15 -24.18
N ALA A 391 2.49 -5.61 -23.18
CA ALA A 391 3.70 -4.82 -23.39
C ALA A 391 4.81 -5.63 -24.06
N ASN A 392 4.91 -6.92 -23.73
CA ASN A 392 5.90 -7.85 -24.26
C ASN A 392 5.39 -8.69 -25.44
N SER A 393 4.31 -8.26 -26.09
CA SER A 393 3.68 -8.96 -27.24
C SER A 393 4.63 -9.16 -28.44
N ARG A 394 5.72 -8.39 -28.53
CA ARG A 394 6.76 -8.50 -29.55
C ARG A 394 7.47 -9.86 -29.54
N THR A 395 8.05 -10.22 -30.67
CA THR A 395 8.71 -11.53 -30.90
C THR A 395 10.22 -11.52 -30.59
N ASP A 396 10.72 -10.51 -29.91
CA ASP A 396 12.13 -10.50 -29.50
C ASP A 396 12.39 -11.50 -28.37
N VAL A 397 13.65 -11.91 -28.25
CA VAL A 397 14.08 -12.95 -27.29
C VAL A 397 13.76 -12.53 -25.85
N HIS A 398 13.89 -11.23 -25.54
CA HIS A 398 13.63 -10.68 -24.23
C HIS A 398 12.14 -10.72 -23.87
N GLY A 399 11.26 -10.26 -24.76
CA GLY A 399 9.81 -10.29 -24.54
C GLY A 399 9.27 -11.72 -24.39
N GLN A 400 9.84 -12.68 -25.13
CA GLN A 400 9.50 -14.10 -24.97
C GLN A 400 9.94 -14.68 -23.62
N SER A 401 11.11 -14.27 -23.12
CA SER A 401 11.57 -14.66 -21.77
C SER A 401 10.65 -14.10 -20.69
N ILE A 402 10.27 -12.82 -20.77
CA ILE A 402 9.36 -12.20 -19.79
C ILE A 402 7.98 -12.87 -19.83
N LYS A 403 7.41 -13.10 -21.01
CA LYS A 403 6.13 -13.83 -21.14
C LYS A 403 6.18 -15.20 -20.47
N THR A 404 7.25 -15.95 -20.71
CA THR A 404 7.47 -17.26 -20.11
C THR A 404 7.50 -17.14 -18.58
N GLN A 405 8.29 -16.21 -18.05
CA GLN A 405 8.37 -15.98 -16.61
C GLN A 405 7.02 -15.59 -16.00
N VAL A 406 6.26 -14.69 -16.64
CA VAL A 406 4.92 -14.29 -16.19
C VAL A 406 4.01 -15.52 -16.10
N LEU A 407 3.93 -16.32 -17.16
CA LEU A 407 3.07 -17.49 -17.24
C LEU A 407 3.47 -18.59 -16.24
N GLU A 408 4.76 -18.85 -16.07
CA GLU A 408 5.28 -19.75 -15.03
C GLU A 408 4.91 -19.25 -13.62
N SER A 409 4.97 -17.94 -13.40
CA SER A 409 4.58 -17.33 -12.13
C SER A 409 3.10 -17.49 -11.81
N LEU A 410 2.21 -17.40 -12.81
CA LEU A 410 0.78 -17.62 -12.63
C LEU A 410 0.49 -19.02 -12.07
N VAL A 411 1.20 -20.02 -12.59
CA VAL A 411 1.08 -21.42 -12.14
C VAL A 411 1.73 -21.59 -10.77
N LYS A 412 2.97 -21.13 -10.61
CA LYS A 412 3.76 -21.33 -9.40
C LYS A 412 3.13 -20.73 -8.14
N HIS A 413 2.44 -19.60 -8.28
CA HIS A 413 1.80 -18.89 -7.17
C HIS A 413 0.28 -19.15 -7.11
N ASP A 414 -0.21 -20.20 -7.78
CA ASP A 414 -1.61 -20.66 -7.72
C ASP A 414 -2.63 -19.55 -8.02
N LEU A 415 -2.36 -18.67 -9.01
CA LEU A 415 -3.27 -17.56 -9.34
C LEU A 415 -4.63 -18.10 -9.79
N PHE A 416 -4.68 -19.17 -10.57
CA PHE A 416 -5.95 -19.72 -11.05
C PHE A 416 -6.79 -20.29 -9.93
N ASP A 417 -6.16 -20.93 -8.94
CA ASP A 417 -6.85 -21.41 -7.74
C ASP A 417 -7.36 -20.23 -6.91
N LEU A 418 -6.63 -19.09 -6.89
CA LEU A 418 -7.09 -17.87 -6.22
C LEU A 418 -8.33 -17.31 -6.92
N VAL A 419 -8.30 -17.24 -8.25
CA VAL A 419 -9.45 -16.81 -9.07
C VAL A 419 -10.65 -17.73 -8.86
N ALA A 420 -10.45 -19.05 -8.92
CA ALA A 420 -11.47 -20.05 -8.64
C ALA A 420 -12.11 -19.86 -7.26
N ALA A 421 -11.28 -19.68 -6.24
CA ALA A 421 -11.74 -19.47 -4.88
C ALA A 421 -12.56 -18.18 -4.74
N VAL A 422 -12.22 -17.12 -5.49
CA VAL A 422 -13.02 -15.89 -5.52
C VAL A 422 -14.33 -16.07 -6.29
N LEU A 423 -14.31 -16.72 -7.46
CA LEU A 423 -15.52 -17.01 -8.26
C LEU A 423 -16.58 -17.72 -7.40
N LEU A 424 -16.16 -18.71 -6.61
CA LEU A 424 -17.03 -19.47 -5.71
C LEU A 424 -17.58 -18.64 -4.52
N ARG A 425 -17.02 -17.46 -4.26
CA ARG A 425 -17.36 -16.59 -3.13
C ARG A 425 -17.99 -15.25 -3.55
N LEU A 426 -18.17 -15.01 -4.85
CA LEU A 426 -18.96 -13.87 -5.33
C LEU A 426 -20.38 -13.94 -4.78
N ASP A 427 -21.05 -12.80 -4.63
CA ASP A 427 -22.43 -12.78 -4.09
C ASP A 427 -23.44 -13.14 -5.19
N PRO A 428 -24.05 -14.33 -5.15
CA PRO A 428 -24.98 -14.75 -6.20
C PRO A 428 -26.35 -14.06 -6.08
N ASN A 429 -26.59 -13.31 -4.99
CA ASN A 429 -27.81 -12.56 -4.77
C ASN A 429 -27.64 -11.06 -4.99
N ALA A 430 -26.47 -10.59 -5.42
CA ALA A 430 -26.20 -9.18 -5.61
C ALA A 430 -27.20 -8.54 -6.59
N GLU A 431 -27.87 -7.45 -6.19
CA GLU A 431 -28.83 -6.73 -7.04
C GLU A 431 -28.12 -5.73 -7.94
N GLU A 432 -28.65 -5.47 -9.14
CA GLU A 432 -28.00 -4.64 -10.17
C GLU A 432 -27.52 -3.26 -9.69
N LYS A 433 -28.17 -2.69 -8.67
CA LYS A 433 -27.83 -1.38 -8.08
C LYS A 433 -26.92 -1.45 -6.85
N THR A 434 -26.50 -2.64 -6.45
CA THR A 434 -25.67 -2.85 -5.27
C THR A 434 -24.19 -2.81 -5.63
N THR A 435 -23.36 -2.42 -4.68
CA THR A 435 -21.90 -2.46 -4.80
C THR A 435 -21.42 -3.89 -5.10
N ALA A 436 -22.02 -4.90 -4.46
CA ALA A 436 -21.71 -6.31 -4.69
C ALA A 436 -21.88 -6.73 -6.17
N PHE A 437 -22.91 -6.23 -6.86
CA PHE A 437 -23.13 -6.56 -8.28
C PHE A 437 -22.07 -5.91 -9.17
N HIS A 438 -21.73 -4.66 -8.88
CA HIS A 438 -20.66 -3.96 -9.58
C HIS A 438 -19.30 -4.65 -9.39
N THR A 439 -19.00 -5.07 -8.16
CA THR A 439 -17.79 -5.82 -7.82
C THR A 439 -17.74 -7.16 -8.55
N ASN A 440 -18.82 -7.96 -8.52
CA ASN A 440 -18.91 -9.22 -9.25
C ASN A 440 -18.65 -9.01 -10.75
N THR A 441 -19.35 -8.05 -11.36
CA THR A 441 -19.25 -7.77 -12.80
C THR A 441 -17.83 -7.33 -13.18
N THR A 442 -17.25 -6.42 -12.42
CA THR A 442 -15.91 -5.88 -12.66
C THR A 442 -14.83 -6.95 -12.48
N PHE A 443 -15.00 -7.83 -11.48
CA PHE A 443 -14.12 -8.97 -11.27
C PHE A 443 -14.18 -9.94 -12.45
N LEU A 444 -15.38 -10.37 -12.86
CA LEU A 444 -15.57 -11.27 -14.00
C LEU A 444 -14.97 -10.69 -15.29
N GLN A 445 -15.18 -9.39 -15.56
CA GLN A 445 -14.55 -8.71 -16.70
C GLN A 445 -13.02 -8.73 -16.62
N SER A 446 -12.45 -8.55 -15.42
CA SER A 446 -11.00 -8.58 -15.21
C SER A 446 -10.44 -9.98 -15.41
N VAL A 447 -11.15 -11.02 -14.95
CA VAL A 447 -10.83 -12.44 -15.18
C VAL A 447 -10.82 -12.75 -16.67
N THR A 448 -11.93 -12.48 -17.37
CA THR A 448 -12.09 -12.70 -18.81
C THR A 448 -10.97 -12.02 -19.61
N ALA A 449 -10.75 -10.72 -19.40
CA ALA A 449 -9.74 -9.97 -20.16
C ALA A 449 -8.31 -10.42 -19.86
N THR A 450 -8.05 -10.96 -18.66
CA THR A 450 -6.73 -11.50 -18.31
C THR A 450 -6.52 -12.85 -18.97
N PHE A 451 -7.56 -13.70 -18.99
CA PHE A 451 -7.51 -15.01 -19.62
C PHE A 451 -7.37 -14.92 -21.15
N GLU A 452 -8.04 -13.96 -21.80
CA GLU A 452 -7.83 -13.65 -23.22
C GLU A 452 -6.37 -13.26 -23.50
N ALA A 453 -5.80 -12.35 -22.70
CA ALA A 453 -4.41 -11.92 -22.89
C ALA A 453 -3.38 -13.03 -22.63
N ILE A 454 -3.66 -13.95 -21.70
CA ILE A 454 -2.89 -15.18 -21.52
C ILE A 454 -2.95 -15.99 -22.82
N GLY A 455 -4.15 -16.22 -23.38
CA GLY A 455 -4.32 -17.00 -24.59
C GLY A 455 -3.59 -16.46 -25.80
N ASP A 456 -3.64 -15.15 -26.01
CA ASP A 456 -2.92 -14.48 -27.08
C ASP A 456 -1.39 -14.59 -26.94
N SER A 457 -0.91 -14.92 -25.73
CA SER A 457 0.52 -14.98 -25.39
C SER A 457 1.08 -16.40 -25.24
N LEU A 458 0.24 -17.43 -25.30
CA LEU A 458 0.66 -18.82 -25.09
C LEU A 458 1.48 -19.36 -26.26
N THR A 459 2.48 -20.17 -25.93
CA THR A 459 3.25 -20.98 -26.88
C THR A 459 3.01 -22.46 -26.62
N PRO A 460 3.22 -23.36 -27.61
CA PRO A 460 3.03 -24.79 -27.42
C PRO A 460 3.81 -25.39 -26.25
N SER A 461 5.03 -24.90 -25.98
CA SER A 461 5.85 -25.34 -24.84
C SER A 461 5.25 -24.94 -23.49
N LEU A 462 4.59 -23.79 -23.42
CA LEU A 462 3.98 -23.30 -22.18
C LEU A 462 2.66 -24.00 -21.89
N LEU A 463 1.89 -24.38 -22.92
CA LEU A 463 0.67 -25.18 -22.77
C LEU A 463 0.92 -26.49 -21.99
N GLU A 464 2.07 -27.13 -22.17
CA GLU A 464 2.44 -28.34 -21.42
C GLU A 464 2.47 -28.10 -19.90
N SER A 465 2.86 -26.90 -19.46
CA SER A 465 2.89 -26.55 -18.03
C SER A 465 1.50 -26.47 -17.41
N PHE A 466 0.46 -26.24 -18.22
CA PHE A 466 -0.93 -26.17 -17.77
C PHE A 466 -1.68 -27.50 -17.89
N ARG A 467 -1.18 -28.50 -18.64
CA ARG A 467 -1.88 -29.80 -18.80
C ARG A 467 -2.15 -30.49 -17.47
N GLY A 468 -1.24 -30.37 -16.50
CA GLY A 468 -1.41 -30.94 -15.16
C GLY A 468 -2.56 -30.31 -14.36
N TYR A 469 -3.04 -29.14 -14.79
CA TYR A 469 -4.07 -28.38 -14.09
C TYR A 469 -5.51 -28.77 -14.50
N ALA A 470 -5.68 -29.56 -15.58
CA ALA A 470 -7.00 -29.99 -16.08
C ALA A 470 -7.87 -30.68 -15.02
N THR A 471 -7.27 -31.47 -14.13
CA THR A 471 -8.00 -32.15 -13.05
C THR A 471 -8.56 -31.16 -12.03
N ASN A 472 -7.79 -30.16 -11.62
CA ASN A 472 -8.26 -29.12 -10.70
C ASN A 472 -9.33 -28.25 -11.38
N TRP A 473 -9.17 -28.02 -12.68
CA TRP A 473 -10.14 -27.28 -13.50
C TRP A 473 -11.56 -27.85 -13.41
N LEU A 474 -11.69 -29.14 -13.70
CA LEU A 474 -12.97 -29.86 -13.70
C LEU A 474 -13.62 -29.89 -12.31
N LYS A 475 -12.83 -29.91 -11.24
CA LYS A 475 -13.36 -29.84 -9.86
C LYS A 475 -14.03 -28.50 -9.60
N VAL A 476 -13.35 -27.41 -9.94
CA VAL A 476 -13.89 -26.05 -9.78
C VAL A 476 -15.14 -25.85 -10.63
N GLU A 477 -15.08 -26.28 -11.90
CA GLU A 477 -16.22 -26.22 -12.82
C GLU A 477 -17.44 -26.95 -12.23
N HIS A 478 -17.25 -28.19 -11.79
CA HIS A 478 -18.34 -28.95 -11.18
C HIS A 478 -18.91 -28.25 -9.95
N GLN A 479 -18.05 -27.64 -9.12
CA GLN A 479 -18.50 -26.92 -7.94
C GLN A 479 -19.34 -25.69 -8.32
N ILE A 480 -18.93 -24.92 -9.33
CA ILE A 480 -19.71 -23.80 -9.87
C ILE A 480 -21.07 -24.28 -10.38
N ILE A 481 -21.10 -25.34 -11.20
CA ILE A 481 -22.34 -25.93 -11.73
C ILE A 481 -23.24 -26.40 -10.58
N THR A 482 -22.67 -27.10 -9.60
CA THR A 482 -23.42 -27.64 -8.45
C THR A 482 -24.04 -26.51 -7.62
N LEU A 483 -23.30 -25.43 -7.36
CA LEU A 483 -23.83 -24.25 -6.69
C LEU A 483 -24.96 -23.59 -7.50
N GLY A 484 -24.84 -23.59 -8.82
CA GLY A 484 -25.90 -23.15 -9.74
C GLY A 484 -27.13 -24.07 -9.77
N LEU A 485 -26.98 -25.36 -9.45
CA LEU A 485 -28.06 -26.37 -9.47
C LEU A 485 -28.70 -26.63 -8.11
N CYS A 486 -28.05 -26.37 -6.99
CA CYS A 486 -28.56 -26.60 -5.61
C CYS A 486 -29.72 -25.65 -5.21
N MET A 487 -30.56 -25.25 -6.16
CA MET A 487 -31.56 -24.20 -6.08
C MET A 487 -32.91 -24.63 -5.49
N ASP A 488 -33.13 -25.94 -5.31
CA ASP A 488 -34.42 -26.50 -4.92
C ASP A 488 -34.81 -26.25 -3.44
N LEU A 489 -33.97 -25.57 -2.66
CA LEU A 489 -34.25 -25.30 -1.24
C LEU A 489 -34.90 -23.93 -0.99
N SER A 490 -34.96 -23.03 -1.98
CA SER A 490 -35.64 -21.74 -1.84
C SER A 490 -37.00 -21.73 -2.53
N HIS A 491 -38.08 -21.42 -1.80
CA HIS A 491 -39.43 -21.28 -2.36
C HIS A 491 -39.59 -20.09 -3.35
N ASP A 492 -38.54 -19.30 -3.58
CA ASP A 492 -38.54 -18.15 -4.50
C ASP A 492 -37.86 -18.48 -5.83
N ARG A 493 -38.69 -18.71 -6.86
CA ARG A 493 -38.26 -18.99 -8.24
C ARG A 493 -37.40 -17.89 -8.85
N LYS A 494 -37.61 -16.62 -8.48
CA LYS A 494 -36.83 -15.49 -9.03
C LYS A 494 -35.41 -15.48 -8.46
N ALA A 495 -35.27 -15.72 -7.16
CA ALA A 495 -33.97 -15.84 -6.51
C ALA A 495 -33.17 -17.01 -7.09
N SER A 496 -33.82 -18.16 -7.32
CA SER A 496 -33.22 -19.31 -8.00
C SER A 496 -32.69 -18.93 -9.39
N GLN A 497 -33.54 -18.41 -10.30
CA GLN A 497 -33.10 -18.02 -11.65
C GLN A 497 -31.95 -17.01 -11.66
N LYS A 498 -31.92 -16.10 -10.68
CA LYS A 498 -30.83 -15.13 -10.52
C LYS A 498 -29.51 -15.81 -10.17
N ARG A 499 -29.53 -16.77 -9.24
CA ARG A 499 -28.33 -17.54 -8.87
C ARG A 499 -27.84 -18.43 -10.00
N GLU A 500 -28.76 -19.08 -10.72
CA GLU A 500 -28.44 -19.89 -11.90
C GLU A 500 -27.66 -19.05 -12.93
N ARG A 501 -28.18 -17.86 -13.24
CA ARG A 501 -27.52 -16.93 -14.15
C ARG A 501 -26.13 -16.52 -13.64
N HIS A 502 -26.03 -16.17 -12.36
CA HIS A 502 -24.76 -15.76 -11.76
C HIS A 502 -23.68 -16.85 -11.85
N PHE A 503 -24.01 -18.09 -11.48
CA PHE A 503 -23.05 -19.19 -11.58
C PHE A 503 -22.82 -19.61 -13.04
N GLY A 504 -23.78 -19.42 -13.93
CA GLY A 504 -23.58 -19.51 -15.38
C GLY A 504 -22.51 -18.54 -15.88
N GLU A 505 -22.59 -17.26 -15.50
CA GLU A 505 -21.59 -16.24 -15.85
C GLU A 505 -20.20 -16.56 -15.27
N CYS A 506 -20.14 -17.07 -14.03
CA CYS A 506 -18.88 -17.54 -13.43
C CYS A 506 -18.31 -18.74 -14.19
N ASN A 507 -19.17 -19.67 -14.60
CA ASN A 507 -18.77 -20.85 -15.36
C ASN A 507 -18.27 -20.47 -16.75
N ASP A 508 -18.92 -19.51 -17.42
CA ASP A 508 -18.49 -19.02 -18.73
C ASP A 508 -17.10 -18.37 -18.66
N ALA A 509 -16.86 -17.55 -17.64
CA ALA A 509 -15.55 -16.94 -17.38
C ALA A 509 -14.48 -18.00 -17.06
N TRP A 510 -14.83 -19.04 -16.30
CA TRP A 510 -13.95 -20.19 -16.04
C TRP A 510 -13.65 -20.93 -17.36
N LEU A 511 -14.66 -21.46 -18.04
CA LEU A 511 -14.51 -22.22 -19.29
C LEU A 511 -13.77 -21.48 -20.41
N LEU A 512 -13.80 -20.15 -20.44
CA LEU A 512 -12.95 -19.38 -21.33
C LEU A 512 -11.47 -19.72 -21.18
N LEU A 513 -10.95 -19.79 -19.95
CA LEU A 513 -9.54 -20.13 -19.75
C LEU A 513 -9.23 -21.56 -20.14
N ALA A 514 -10.12 -22.52 -19.86
CA ALA A 514 -9.91 -23.90 -20.30
C ALA A 514 -9.76 -24.01 -21.82
N ARG A 515 -10.60 -23.27 -22.57
CA ARG A 515 -10.52 -23.19 -24.03
C ARG A 515 -9.22 -22.53 -24.49
N VAL A 516 -8.84 -21.43 -23.84
CA VAL A 516 -7.58 -20.72 -24.10
C VAL A 516 -6.37 -21.62 -23.86
N LEU A 517 -6.36 -22.38 -22.76
CA LEU A 517 -5.30 -23.31 -22.39
C LEU A 517 -5.38 -24.65 -23.14
N GLN A 518 -6.36 -24.83 -24.04
CA GLN A 518 -6.61 -26.08 -24.77
C GLN A 518 -6.66 -27.30 -23.85
N LEU A 519 -7.25 -27.14 -22.65
CA LEU A 519 -7.42 -28.23 -21.70
C LEU A 519 -8.41 -29.24 -22.29
N ASP A 520 -8.05 -30.51 -22.28
CA ASP A 520 -8.94 -31.59 -22.70
C ASP A 520 -9.97 -31.84 -21.60
N LEU A 521 -11.12 -31.16 -21.71
CA LEU A 521 -12.25 -31.32 -20.81
C LEU A 521 -13.13 -32.54 -21.16
N ASN A 522 -12.76 -33.33 -22.19
CA ASN A 522 -13.54 -34.52 -22.57
C ASN A 522 -13.33 -35.71 -21.62
N ALA A 523 -12.51 -35.58 -20.58
CA ALA A 523 -12.40 -36.58 -19.54
C ALA A 523 -13.72 -36.64 -18.75
N GLU A 524 -14.48 -37.73 -18.92
CA GLU A 524 -15.72 -37.94 -18.17
C GLU A 524 -15.42 -37.97 -16.66
N PRO A 525 -15.97 -37.04 -15.85
CA PRO A 525 -15.82 -37.09 -14.41
C PRO A 525 -16.57 -38.33 -13.88
N THR A 526 -15.83 -39.38 -13.53
CA THR A 526 -16.43 -40.53 -12.85
C THR A 526 -16.68 -40.19 -11.39
N GLY A 527 -17.94 -40.01 -11.01
CA GLY A 527 -18.28 -39.74 -9.63
C GLY A 527 -17.81 -40.86 -8.68
N CYS A 528 -17.26 -40.50 -7.52
CA CYS A 528 -17.14 -41.38 -6.36
C CYS A 528 -18.52 -41.96 -6.06
N LYS A 529 -18.63 -43.28 -6.13
CA LYS A 529 -19.91 -43.97 -5.96
C LYS A 529 -20.35 -44.08 -4.49
N PHE A 530 -19.48 -43.72 -3.54
CA PHE A 530 -19.85 -43.67 -2.14
C PHE A 530 -20.83 -42.52 -1.88
N THR A 531 -22.06 -42.88 -1.56
CA THR A 531 -23.20 -41.95 -1.40
C THR A 531 -23.02 -40.88 -0.32
N ARG A 532 -22.05 -41.06 0.60
CA ARG A 532 -21.72 -40.08 1.66
C ARG A 532 -20.40 -39.35 1.43
N CYS A 533 -19.84 -39.44 0.22
CA CYS A 533 -18.61 -38.74 -0.12
C CYS A 533 -18.83 -37.22 -0.09
N GLN A 534 -18.00 -36.51 0.66
CA GLN A 534 -18.05 -35.04 0.72
C GLN A 534 -17.49 -34.37 -0.54
N ASP A 535 -16.75 -35.12 -1.36
CA ASP A 535 -16.20 -34.68 -2.66
C ASP A 535 -16.32 -35.83 -3.68
N PRO A 536 -17.51 -36.01 -4.28
CA PRO A 536 -17.82 -37.21 -5.02
C PRO A 536 -17.23 -37.23 -6.44
N ILE A 537 -16.14 -36.54 -6.75
CA ILE A 537 -15.53 -36.59 -8.09
C ILE A 537 -14.17 -37.29 -8.07
N VAL A 538 -14.07 -38.38 -8.82
CA VAL A 538 -12.82 -39.08 -9.13
C VAL A 538 -12.56 -38.93 -10.62
N ILE A 539 -11.56 -38.14 -11.00
CA ILE A 539 -11.19 -38.04 -12.42
C ILE A 539 -10.25 -39.22 -12.72
N VAL A 540 -10.81 -40.30 -13.26
CA VAL A 540 -10.05 -41.49 -13.69
C VAL A 540 -9.32 -41.16 -14.99
N GLY A 541 -7.98 -41.22 -15.01
CA GLY A 541 -7.21 -41.23 -16.25
C GLY A 541 -5.97 -40.31 -16.35
N LEU A 542 -5.76 -39.37 -15.41
CA LEU A 542 -4.67 -38.38 -15.55
C LEU A 542 -3.44 -38.63 -14.66
N ASP A 543 -3.56 -39.45 -13.62
CA ASP A 543 -2.41 -39.78 -12.78
C ASP A 543 -1.75 -41.06 -13.28
N ARG A 544 -0.58 -40.96 -13.94
CA ARG A 544 0.17 -42.11 -14.48
C ARG A 544 0.60 -43.14 -13.41
N ARG A 545 0.26 -42.93 -12.12
CA ARG A 545 0.46 -43.89 -11.01
C ARG A 545 -0.70 -44.05 -10.02
N GLY A 546 -1.83 -43.36 -10.18
CA GLY A 546 -2.92 -43.37 -9.19
C GLY A 546 -4.14 -44.17 -9.67
N LEU A 547 -4.16 -45.48 -9.41
CA LEU A 547 -5.37 -46.30 -9.52
C LEU A 547 -6.46 -45.65 -8.65
N GLY A 548 -7.53 -45.12 -9.26
CA GLY A 548 -8.75 -44.82 -8.51
C GLY A 548 -9.10 -46.04 -7.66
N TYR A 549 -9.43 -45.83 -6.38
CA TYR A 549 -9.76 -46.95 -5.49
C TYR A 549 -11.00 -47.61 -6.07
N ALA A 550 -10.85 -48.83 -6.58
CA ALA A 550 -11.94 -49.55 -7.23
C ALA A 550 -12.50 -50.60 -6.27
N CYS A 551 -13.81 -50.87 -6.32
CA CYS A 551 -14.40 -51.95 -5.55
C CYS A 551 -13.59 -53.24 -5.74
N SER A 552 -13.11 -53.82 -4.64
CA SER A 552 -12.22 -54.98 -4.67
C SER A 552 -12.86 -56.22 -5.32
N LYS A 553 -14.20 -56.26 -5.39
CA LYS A 553 -14.96 -57.35 -6.00
C LYS A 553 -15.23 -57.15 -7.49
N CYS A 554 -15.80 -56.01 -7.89
CA CYS A 554 -16.27 -55.82 -9.27
C CYS A 554 -15.36 -54.95 -10.13
N LYS A 555 -14.45 -54.16 -9.53
CA LYS A 555 -13.60 -53.16 -10.19
C LYS A 555 -14.32 -52.09 -11.02
N ALA A 556 -15.65 -52.16 -11.15
CA ALA A 556 -16.47 -51.26 -11.94
C ALA A 556 -16.90 -49.98 -11.20
N VAL A 557 -16.68 -49.94 -9.89
CA VAL A 557 -17.10 -48.85 -9.01
C VAL A 557 -15.84 -48.14 -8.51
N SER A 558 -15.75 -46.83 -8.73
CA SER A 558 -14.61 -45.97 -8.38
C SER A 558 -14.89 -45.10 -7.16
N TYR A 559 -13.88 -44.94 -6.29
CA TYR A 559 -13.92 -44.15 -5.07
C TYR A 559 -12.75 -43.16 -5.01
N CYS A 560 -12.99 -41.98 -4.43
CA CYS A 560 -11.98 -40.89 -4.37
C CYS A 560 -10.90 -41.13 -3.31
N SER A 561 -11.11 -42.06 -2.38
CA SER A 561 -10.19 -42.37 -1.28
C SER A 561 -10.40 -43.79 -0.76
N VAL A 562 -9.41 -44.33 -0.04
CA VAL A 562 -9.55 -45.60 0.71
C VAL A 562 -10.75 -45.53 1.66
N GLN A 563 -10.96 -44.40 2.34
CA GLN A 563 -12.08 -44.20 3.25
C GLN A 563 -13.43 -44.37 2.56
N CYS A 564 -13.60 -43.78 1.37
CA CYS A 564 -14.82 -43.94 0.57
C CYS A 564 -14.99 -45.38 0.05
N GLN A 565 -13.90 -46.07 -0.28
CA GLN A 565 -13.92 -47.47 -0.70
C GLN A 565 -14.26 -48.44 0.44
N THR A 566 -13.81 -48.16 1.66
CA THR A 566 -14.11 -48.97 2.85
C THR A 566 -15.46 -48.65 3.48
N GLY A 567 -16.01 -47.47 3.19
CA GLY A 567 -17.28 -47.00 3.73
C GLY A 567 -18.52 -47.43 2.93
N ASP A 568 -18.33 -47.77 1.65
CA ASP A 568 -19.32 -48.38 0.75
C ASP A 568 -19.31 -49.91 0.86
#